data_AF-A0A256ZEQ0-F1
#
_entry.id   AF-A0A256ZEQ0-F1
#
_cell.length_a   1.000
_cell.length_b   1.000
_cell.length_c   1.000
_cell.angle_alpha   90.00
_cell.angle_beta   90.00
_cell.angle_gamma   90.00
#
_symmetry.space_group_name_H-M   'P 1'
#
loop_
_entity.id
_entity.type
_entity.pdbx_description
1 polymer ?
#
loop_
_entity_poly.entity_id
_entity_poly.type
_entity_poly.pdbx_seq_one_letter_code
_entity_poly.pdbx_strand_id
1 'polypeptide(L)'
;MSIDLSYMLKRKVEKLKKVSVNGLAHKLVEEMMDRGDELCIEALRLDNGVTVVDTGVNVRGGYKAGEYVIKISLGGLGEARVTSLELGDDLVLPAVNVYTDYPAAVALSMYIWLNVVEAPHLDVGGYTAWVSGPGRARAREPEKVFSKIDY
;
A
#
# COMPACT_ATOMS: atom_id res chain seq x y z
N MET A 1 27.32 -25.19 7.96
CA MET A 1 26.51 -24.94 6.74
C MET A 1 26.37 -23.42 6.61
N SER A 2 27.18 -22.78 5.76
CA SER A 2 27.10 -21.33 5.55
C SER A 2 25.92 -21.03 4.64
N ILE A 3 25.00 -20.19 5.11
CA ILE A 3 23.91 -19.68 4.29
C ILE A 3 24.49 -18.57 3.42
N ASP A 4 24.46 -18.75 2.09
CA ASP A 4 24.78 -17.69 1.14
C ASP A 4 23.60 -16.71 1.06
N LEU A 5 23.70 -15.61 1.81
CA LEU A 5 22.71 -14.54 1.80
C LEU A 5 22.54 -13.92 0.40
N SER A 6 23.60 -13.86 -0.41
CA SER A 6 23.55 -13.30 -1.77
C SER A 6 22.69 -14.14 -2.68
N TYR A 7 22.86 -15.47 -2.63
CA TYR A 7 22.01 -16.42 -3.35
C TYR A 7 20.54 -16.34 -2.91
N MET A 8 20.28 -16.30 -1.59
CA MET A 8 18.91 -16.17 -1.07
C MET A 8 18.24 -14.86 -1.50
N LEU A 9 18.96 -13.74 -1.48
CA LEU A 9 18.46 -12.44 -1.90
C LEU A 9 18.12 -12.44 -3.39
N LYS A 10 19.02 -12.92 -4.26
CA LYS A 10 18.77 -13.05 -5.70
C LYS A 10 17.52 -13.87 -5.99
N ARG A 11 17.34 -15.00 -5.30
CA ARG A 11 16.15 -15.85 -5.48
C ARG A 11 14.86 -15.17 -5.02
N LYS A 12 14.88 -14.37 -3.96
CA LYS A 12 13.73 -13.57 -3.51
C LYS A 12 13.37 -12.48 -4.52
N VAL A 13 14.36 -11.76 -5.05
CA VAL A 13 14.18 -10.74 -6.09
C VAL A 13 13.61 -11.35 -7.37
N GLU A 14 14.15 -12.49 -7.82
CA GLU A 14 13.67 -13.15 -9.04
C GLU A 14 12.20 -13.62 -8.91
N LYS A 15 11.79 -14.06 -7.72
CA LYS A 15 10.38 -14.37 -7.46
C LYS A 15 9.50 -13.12 -7.53
N LEU A 16 9.98 -11.98 -7.05
CA LEU A 16 9.23 -10.72 -7.09
C LEU A 16 8.96 -10.26 -8.53
N LYS A 17 9.87 -10.46 -9.48
CA LYS A 17 9.65 -10.08 -10.90
C LYS A 17 8.38 -10.62 -11.54
N LYS A 18 7.88 -11.76 -11.06
CA LYS A 18 6.63 -12.38 -11.56
C LYS A 18 5.38 -11.90 -10.83
N VAL A 19 5.54 -11.08 -9.80
CA VAL A 19 4.47 -10.58 -8.95
C VAL A 19 4.09 -9.18 -9.41
N SER A 20 2.81 -8.95 -9.73
CA SER A 20 2.28 -7.61 -9.98
C SER A 20 1.63 -7.06 -8.73
N VAL A 21 2.29 -6.11 -8.03
CA VAL A 21 1.69 -5.41 -6.88
C VAL A 21 0.43 -4.64 -7.28
N ASN A 22 0.36 -4.13 -8.51
CA ASN A 22 -0.85 -3.49 -9.05
C ASN A 22 -1.97 -4.51 -9.22
N GLY A 23 -1.68 -5.69 -9.77
CA GLY A 23 -2.69 -6.73 -9.97
C GLY A 23 -3.21 -7.32 -8.64
N LEU A 24 -2.35 -7.49 -7.65
CA LEU A 24 -2.76 -7.96 -6.33
C LEU A 24 -3.59 -6.89 -5.59
N ALA A 25 -3.14 -5.64 -5.59
CA ALA A 25 -3.88 -4.55 -4.98
C ALA A 25 -5.21 -4.26 -5.69
N HIS A 26 -5.28 -4.46 -7.02
CA HIS A 26 -6.52 -4.26 -7.77
C HIS A 26 -7.64 -5.20 -7.28
N LYS A 27 -7.33 -6.46 -7.00
CA LYS A 27 -8.30 -7.41 -6.42
C LYS A 27 -8.85 -6.93 -5.08
N LEU A 28 -7.99 -6.34 -4.25
CA LEU A 28 -8.41 -5.74 -2.97
C LEU A 28 -9.28 -4.51 -3.19
N VAL A 29 -9.01 -3.68 -4.20
CA VAL A 29 -9.85 -2.54 -4.57
C VAL A 29 -11.23 -3.02 -5.04
N GLU A 30 -11.29 -4.05 -5.89
CA GLU A 30 -12.55 -4.66 -6.34
C GLU A 30 -13.37 -5.16 -5.15
N GLU A 31 -12.76 -5.97 -4.27
CA GLU A 31 -13.42 -6.46 -3.06
C GLU A 31 -13.86 -5.31 -2.13
N MET A 32 -13.06 -4.26 -2.01
CA MET A 32 -13.39 -3.08 -1.21
C MET A 32 -14.62 -2.35 -1.79
N MET A 33 -14.70 -2.20 -3.11
CA MET A 33 -15.85 -1.57 -3.79
C MET A 33 -17.11 -2.43 -3.66
N ASP A 34 -17.00 -3.75 -3.81
CA ASP A 34 -18.12 -4.69 -3.67
C ASP A 34 -18.71 -4.66 -2.25
N ARG A 35 -17.90 -4.30 -1.25
CA ARG A 35 -18.29 -4.15 0.17
C ARG A 35 -18.56 -2.70 0.58
N GLY A 36 -18.78 -1.81 -0.37
CA GLY A 36 -18.83 -0.36 -0.15
C GLY A 36 -19.75 0.07 1.02
N ASP A 37 -20.97 -0.46 1.06
CA ASP A 37 -21.95 -0.18 2.11
C ASP A 37 -21.46 -0.63 3.50
N GLU A 38 -20.87 -1.82 3.61
CA GLU A 38 -20.34 -2.36 4.87
C GLU A 38 -19.15 -1.53 5.37
N LEU A 39 -18.32 -1.07 4.44
CA LEU A 39 -17.10 -0.32 4.72
C LEU A 39 -17.37 1.19 4.88
N CYS A 40 -18.60 1.64 4.63
CA CYS A 40 -19.01 3.04 4.61
C CYS A 40 -18.14 3.89 3.67
N ILE A 41 -17.92 3.39 2.45
CA ILE A 41 -17.15 4.06 1.39
C ILE A 41 -17.99 4.23 0.12
N GLU A 42 -17.53 5.09 -0.80
CA GLU A 42 -18.18 5.28 -2.10
C GLU A 42 -17.18 5.23 -3.25
N ALA A 43 -17.60 4.63 -4.37
CA ALA A 43 -16.83 4.60 -5.60
C ALA A 43 -17.53 5.45 -6.68
N LEU A 44 -16.77 6.36 -7.27
CA LEU A 44 -17.17 7.25 -8.35
C LEU A 44 -16.38 6.88 -9.61
N ARG A 45 -17.07 6.69 -10.73
CA ARG A 45 -16.44 6.58 -12.06
C ARG A 45 -16.44 7.95 -12.73
N LEU A 46 -15.27 8.45 -13.09
CA LEU A 46 -15.11 9.68 -13.88
C LEU A 46 -15.32 9.41 -15.37
N ASP A 47 -15.62 10.46 -16.13
CA ASP A 47 -15.88 10.39 -17.57
C ASP A 47 -14.70 9.82 -18.39
N ASN A 48 -13.47 10.01 -17.90
CA ASN A 48 -12.26 9.46 -18.52
C ASN A 48 -12.00 7.98 -18.17
N GLY A 49 -12.92 7.34 -17.45
CA GLY A 49 -12.79 5.94 -17.03
C GLY A 49 -11.87 5.73 -15.82
N VAL A 50 -11.48 6.77 -15.09
CA VAL A 50 -10.83 6.59 -13.78
C VAL A 50 -11.89 6.30 -12.72
N THR A 51 -11.63 5.34 -11.84
CA THR A 51 -12.44 5.14 -10.63
C THR A 51 -11.76 5.82 -9.45
N VAL A 52 -12.48 6.68 -8.77
CA VAL A 52 -12.10 7.29 -7.49
C VAL A 52 -12.87 6.55 -6.39
N VAL A 53 -12.16 6.08 -5.37
CA VAL A 53 -12.80 5.47 -4.20
C VAL A 53 -12.59 6.38 -3.00
N ASP A 54 -13.66 7.07 -2.58
CA ASP A 54 -13.65 7.92 -1.40
C ASP A 54 -13.74 7.04 -0.16
N THR A 55 -12.73 7.12 0.69
CA THR A 55 -12.62 6.33 1.93
C THR A 55 -12.67 7.19 3.20
N GLY A 56 -12.93 8.50 3.08
CA GLY A 56 -13.02 9.38 4.26
C GLY A 56 -13.06 10.89 4.02
N VAL A 57 -13.24 11.37 2.78
CA VAL A 57 -13.39 12.80 2.48
C VAL A 57 -14.85 13.22 2.67
N ASN A 58 -15.78 12.58 1.96
CA ASN A 58 -17.23 12.87 2.06
C ASN A 58 -18.00 11.73 2.72
N VAL A 59 -17.37 10.56 2.85
CA VAL A 59 -17.93 9.38 3.48
C VAL A 59 -17.36 9.19 4.89
N ARG A 60 -18.04 8.38 5.71
CA ARG A 60 -17.58 8.07 7.06
C ARG A 60 -16.29 7.24 7.07
N GLY A 61 -16.15 6.31 6.14
CA GLY A 61 -15.11 5.28 6.18
C GLY A 61 -15.17 4.46 7.47
N GLY A 62 -14.02 3.95 7.90
CA GLY A 62 -13.89 3.24 9.18
C GLY A 62 -12.68 2.33 9.26
N TYR A 63 -12.58 1.58 10.36
CA TYR A 63 -11.46 0.68 10.63
C TYR A 63 -11.24 -0.36 9.53
N LYS A 64 -12.32 -0.95 9.01
CA LYS A 64 -12.22 -1.95 7.94
C LYS A 64 -11.82 -1.33 6.61
N ALA A 65 -12.34 -0.15 6.24
CA ALA A 65 -11.86 0.59 5.08
C ALA A 65 -10.35 0.91 5.22
N GLY A 66 -9.92 1.31 6.41
CA GLY A 66 -8.50 1.52 6.74
C GLY A 66 -7.63 0.28 6.56
N GLU A 67 -8.09 -0.90 7.00
CA GLU A 67 -7.40 -2.18 6.74
C GLU A 67 -7.19 -2.40 5.23
N TYR A 68 -8.22 -2.19 4.40
CA TYR A 68 -8.08 -2.31 2.94
C TYR A 68 -7.09 -1.30 2.37
N VAL A 69 -7.19 -0.02 2.73
CA VAL A 69 -6.28 1.03 2.27
C VAL A 69 -4.83 0.68 2.58
N ILE A 70 -4.56 0.15 3.78
CA ILE A 70 -3.21 -0.29 4.15
C ILE A 70 -2.79 -1.47 3.27
N LYS A 71 -3.60 -2.53 3.14
CA LYS A 71 -3.25 -3.71 2.31
C LYS A 71 -3.02 -3.35 0.84
N ILE A 72 -3.82 -2.44 0.29
CA ILE A 72 -3.68 -1.88 -1.06
C ILE A 72 -2.34 -1.13 -1.16
N SER A 73 -2.01 -0.30 -0.16
CA SER A 73 -0.74 0.43 -0.11
C SER A 73 0.47 -0.50 0.01
N LEU A 74 0.32 -1.67 0.64
CA LEU A 74 1.31 -2.76 0.68
C LEU A 74 1.36 -3.55 -0.65
N GLY A 75 0.63 -3.14 -1.69
CA GLY A 75 0.62 -3.82 -2.98
C GLY A 75 0.01 -5.22 -2.95
N GLY A 76 -0.84 -5.51 -1.96
CA GLY A 76 -1.41 -6.84 -1.73
C GLY A 76 -0.40 -7.91 -1.29
N LEU A 77 0.80 -7.51 -0.86
CA LEU A 77 1.85 -8.41 -0.35
C LEU A 77 2.02 -8.34 1.16
N GLY A 78 1.07 -7.73 1.85
CA GLY A 78 1.07 -7.66 3.30
C GLY A 78 -0.35 -7.63 3.83
N GLU A 79 -0.43 -7.83 5.14
CA GLU A 79 -1.69 -7.84 5.88
C GLU A 79 -1.76 -6.67 6.84
N ALA A 80 -3.00 -6.27 7.12
CA ALA A 80 -3.32 -5.25 8.10
C ALA A 80 -4.57 -5.68 8.86
N ARG A 81 -4.52 -5.59 10.18
CA ARG A 81 -5.66 -5.89 11.04
C ARG A 81 -5.74 -4.91 12.20
N VAL A 82 -6.89 -4.29 12.37
CA VAL A 82 -7.19 -3.46 13.53
C VAL A 82 -7.36 -4.37 14.73
N THR A 83 -6.69 -4.01 15.81
CA THR A 83 -6.65 -4.70 17.10
C THR A 83 -6.78 -3.67 18.22
N SER A 84 -6.93 -4.14 19.46
CA SER A 84 -6.69 -3.34 20.65
C SER A 84 -5.23 -3.52 21.11
N LEU A 85 -4.66 -2.46 21.65
CA LEU A 85 -3.36 -2.43 22.34
C LEU A 85 -3.57 -1.90 23.75
N GLU A 86 -3.19 -2.71 24.74
CA GLU A 86 -3.17 -2.32 26.15
C GLU A 86 -1.83 -1.64 26.47
N LEU A 87 -1.89 -0.45 27.07
CA LEU A 87 -0.74 0.36 27.45
C LEU A 87 -0.79 0.63 28.95
N GLY A 88 -0.04 -0.16 29.72
CA GLY A 88 -0.17 -0.15 31.19
C GLY A 88 -1.51 -0.70 31.63
N ASP A 89 -1.96 -0.31 32.81
CA ASP A 89 -3.11 -0.96 33.46
C ASP A 89 -4.47 -0.37 33.04
N ASP A 90 -4.51 0.88 32.56
CA ASP A 90 -5.77 1.64 32.42
C ASP A 90 -6.03 2.21 31.01
N LEU A 91 -5.17 1.93 30.03
CA LEU A 91 -5.29 2.51 28.69
C LEU A 91 -5.37 1.44 27.60
N VAL A 92 -6.50 1.40 26.89
CA VAL A 92 -6.69 0.56 25.70
C VAL A 92 -6.88 1.45 24.49
N LEU A 93 -6.01 1.31 23.49
CA LEU A 93 -6.08 2.07 22.25
C LEU A 93 -6.31 1.14 21.04
N PRO A 94 -7.00 1.61 19.99
CA PRO A 94 -6.96 0.94 18.71
C PRO A 94 -5.53 0.96 18.16
N ALA A 95 -5.08 -0.19 17.68
CA ALA A 95 -3.81 -0.35 16.99
C ALA A 95 -4.03 -1.11 15.67
N VAL A 96 -3.04 -1.05 14.78
CA VAL A 96 -3.05 -1.85 13.55
C VAL A 96 -1.83 -2.74 13.54
N ASN A 97 -2.07 -4.05 13.49
CA ASN A 97 -1.02 -5.03 13.24
C ASN A 97 -0.79 -5.10 11.73
N VAL A 98 0.43 -4.77 11.29
CA VAL A 98 0.84 -4.78 9.89
C VAL A 98 2.06 -5.68 9.73
N TYR A 99 2.02 -6.61 8.77
CA TYR A 99 3.12 -7.54 8.52
C TYR A 99 3.21 -7.95 7.05
N THR A 100 4.43 -8.28 6.60
CA THR A 100 4.73 -8.71 5.24
C THR A 100 5.99 -9.57 5.21
N ASP A 101 5.99 -10.61 4.39
CA ASP A 101 7.19 -11.39 4.06
C ASP A 101 7.99 -10.80 2.88
N TYR A 102 7.49 -9.70 2.30
CA TYR A 102 8.04 -9.04 1.12
C TYR A 102 8.37 -7.55 1.37
N PRO A 103 9.15 -7.22 2.41
CA PRO A 103 9.37 -5.84 2.82
C PRO A 103 9.98 -4.97 1.71
N ALA A 104 10.87 -5.51 0.88
CA ALA A 104 11.48 -4.77 -0.23
C ALA A 104 10.45 -4.34 -1.30
N ALA A 105 9.48 -5.21 -1.63
CA ALA A 105 8.45 -4.91 -2.62
C ALA A 105 7.42 -3.92 -2.07
N VAL A 106 7.02 -4.10 -0.80
CA VAL A 106 6.15 -3.16 -0.09
C VAL A 106 6.78 -1.78 -0.03
N ALA A 107 8.09 -1.69 0.26
CA ALA A 107 8.76 -0.42 0.44
C ALA A 107 8.86 0.42 -0.85
N LEU A 108 8.70 -0.20 -2.02
CA LEU A 108 8.52 0.50 -3.31
C LEU A 108 7.18 1.23 -3.42
N SER A 109 6.17 0.70 -2.75
CA SER A 109 4.81 1.26 -2.74
C SER A 109 4.62 2.27 -1.61
N MET A 110 5.46 2.23 -0.57
CA MET A 110 5.33 3.05 0.63
C MET A 110 5.94 4.45 0.51
N TYR A 111 5.42 5.36 1.34
CA TYR A 111 5.40 6.77 1.03
C TYR A 111 6.62 7.59 1.44
N ILE A 112 7.44 7.19 2.41
CA ILE A 112 8.58 8.02 2.83
C ILE A 112 9.76 7.14 3.21
N TRP A 113 10.88 7.35 2.53
CA TRP A 113 12.17 6.90 3.02
C TRP A 113 12.93 8.14 3.47
N LEU A 114 12.84 8.46 4.77
CA LEU A 114 13.46 9.65 5.35
C LEU A 114 14.94 9.72 4.93
N ASN A 115 15.34 10.83 4.32
CA ASN A 115 16.69 11.08 3.79
C ASN A 115 17.14 10.17 2.62
N VAL A 116 16.24 9.38 2.01
CA VAL A 116 16.54 8.55 0.83
C VAL A 116 15.68 8.96 -0.36
N VAL A 117 14.40 9.24 -0.17
CA VAL A 117 13.44 9.59 -1.23
C VAL A 117 12.60 10.77 -0.77
N GLU A 118 12.56 11.84 -1.55
CA GLU A 118 11.60 12.93 -1.35
C GLU A 118 10.19 12.37 -1.44
N ALA A 119 9.33 12.76 -0.51
CA ALA A 119 8.02 12.15 -0.40
C ALA A 119 7.16 12.55 -1.63
N PRO A 120 6.62 11.57 -2.40
CA PRO A 120 6.05 11.81 -3.73
C PRO A 120 4.85 12.76 -3.78
N HIS A 121 5.11 14.03 -4.04
CA HIS A 121 4.09 15.07 -4.07
C HIS A 121 3.57 15.33 -5.49
N LEU A 122 2.27 15.26 -5.68
CA LEU A 122 1.58 15.68 -6.90
C LEU A 122 1.14 17.13 -6.75
N ASP A 123 1.40 17.95 -7.76
CA ASP A 123 0.83 19.29 -7.92
C ASP A 123 0.31 19.43 -9.36
N VAL A 124 -1.01 19.36 -9.52
CA VAL A 124 -1.68 19.44 -10.82
C VAL A 124 -2.89 20.33 -10.72
N GLY A 125 -2.89 21.44 -11.46
CA GLY A 125 -4.05 22.33 -11.56
C GLY A 125 -4.51 22.93 -10.23
N GLY A 126 -3.58 23.14 -9.28
CA GLY A 126 -3.88 23.65 -7.94
C GLY A 126 -4.34 22.58 -6.94
N TYR A 127 -4.45 21.31 -7.37
CA TYR A 127 -4.64 20.18 -6.47
C TYR A 127 -3.29 19.62 -6.04
N THR A 128 -3.09 19.52 -4.73
CA THR A 128 -1.89 18.95 -4.13
C THR A 128 -2.21 17.69 -3.34
N ALA A 129 -1.38 16.65 -3.50
CA ALA A 129 -1.56 15.41 -2.77
C ALA A 129 -0.25 14.66 -2.56
N TRP A 130 -0.20 13.95 -1.44
CA TRP A 130 0.86 12.99 -1.16
C TRP A 130 0.46 11.62 -1.71
N VAL A 131 1.28 11.03 -2.60
CA VAL A 131 0.90 9.84 -3.41
C VAL A 131 1.65 8.56 -3.03
N SER A 132 0.93 7.59 -2.48
CA SER A 132 1.48 6.27 -2.15
C SER A 132 0.87 5.14 -2.99
N GLY A 133 1.37 3.93 -2.80
CA GLY A 133 0.78 2.70 -3.30
C GLY A 133 1.44 2.12 -4.55
N PRO A 134 0.87 1.02 -5.07
CA PRO A 134 1.48 0.16 -6.08
C PRO A 134 1.57 0.81 -7.46
N GLY A 135 0.81 1.88 -7.73
CA GLY A 135 0.90 2.66 -8.98
C GLY A 135 2.31 3.18 -9.23
N ARG A 136 3.09 3.43 -8.16
CA ARG A 136 4.50 3.83 -8.24
C ARG A 136 5.38 2.79 -8.92
N ALA A 137 5.06 1.50 -8.82
CA ALA A 137 5.78 0.45 -9.54
C ALA A 137 5.58 0.54 -11.06
N ARG A 138 4.46 1.10 -11.51
CA ARG A 138 4.23 1.36 -12.94
C ARG A 138 4.97 2.61 -13.41
N ALA A 139 5.01 3.65 -12.58
CA ALA A 139 5.75 4.89 -12.85
C ALA A 139 7.28 4.73 -12.71
N ARG A 140 7.74 3.74 -11.93
CA ARG A 140 9.15 3.52 -11.55
C ARG A 140 9.81 4.72 -10.88
N GLU A 141 9.05 5.43 -10.05
CA GLU A 141 9.52 6.66 -9.40
C GLU A 141 9.75 6.50 -7.88
N PRO A 142 10.97 6.75 -7.37
CA PRO A 142 12.16 7.19 -8.09
C PRO A 142 12.98 6.02 -8.66
N GLU A 143 13.55 6.20 -9.86
CA GLU A 143 14.31 5.18 -10.60
C GLU A 143 15.45 4.55 -9.75
N LYS A 144 16.12 5.36 -8.93
CA LYS A 144 17.22 4.94 -8.04
C LYS A 144 16.84 3.85 -7.03
N VAL A 145 15.54 3.68 -6.73
CA VAL A 145 15.05 2.64 -5.83
C VAL A 145 14.63 1.41 -6.64
N PHE A 146 13.86 1.60 -7.71
CA PHE A 146 13.38 0.49 -8.55
C PHE A 146 14.52 -0.27 -9.25
N SER A 147 15.56 0.44 -9.69
CA SER A 147 16.75 -0.18 -10.31
C SER A 147 17.52 -1.12 -9.37
N LYS A 148 17.44 -0.94 -8.05
CA LYS A 148 18.15 -1.81 -7.08
C LYS A 148 17.54 -3.20 -6.95
N ILE A 149 16.27 -3.36 -7.30
CA ILE A 149 15.56 -4.63 -7.17
C ILE A 149 14.95 -5.12 -8.48
N ASP A 150 15.27 -4.47 -9.60
CA ASP A 150 14.88 -4.86 -10.96
C ASP A 150 13.40 -5.26 -11.05
N TYR A 151 12.55 -4.34 -10.57
CA TYR A 151 11.09 -4.48 -10.44
C TYR A 151 10.41 -3.38 -11.27
#